data_AF-A0AAV3ZF95-F1
#
_entry.id   AF-A0AAV3ZF95-F1
#
_cell.length_a   1.000
_cell.length_b   1.000
_cell.length_c   1.000
_cell.angle_alpha   90.00
_cell.angle_beta   90.00
_cell.angle_gamma   90.00
#
_symmetry.space_group_name_H-M   'P 1'
#
loop_
_entity.id
_entity.type
_entity.pdbx_description
1 polymer ?
#
loop_
_entity_poly.entity_id
_entity_poly.type
_entity_poly.pdbx_seq_one_letter_code
_entity_poly.pdbx_strand_id
1 'polypeptide(L)'
;MIKANRRVKQKEIANAVGISKERVHDIITTVLGYRKVSARWVPRQLTVEMKAQRKDMCTQLLELSTVFKKAFVPRSSPLPPIPSHSYTV
;
A
#
# COMPACT_ATOMS: atom_id res chain seq x y z
N MET A 1 16.62 3.99 -12.76
CA MET A 1 16.32 4.79 -11.55
C MET A 1 14.88 4.63 -11.06
N ILE A 2 13.85 5.06 -11.82
CA ILE A 2 12.45 5.07 -11.35
C ILE A 2 11.88 3.66 -11.09
N LYS A 3 12.20 2.67 -11.95
CA LYS A 3 11.78 1.27 -11.75
C LYS A 3 12.39 0.64 -10.49
N ALA A 4 13.63 1.00 -10.14
CA ALA A 4 14.32 0.47 -8.96
C ALA A 4 13.83 1.16 -7.67
N ASN A 5 13.59 2.47 -7.72
CA ASN A 5 13.03 3.24 -6.60
C ASN A 5 11.87 4.11 -7.07
N ARG A 6 10.64 3.65 -6.83
CA ARG A 6 9.41 4.39 -7.16
C ARG A 6 9.20 5.67 -6.35
N ARG A 7 10.02 5.93 -5.32
CA ARG A 7 9.94 7.11 -4.44
C ARG A 7 11.02 8.17 -4.75
N VAL A 8 11.78 7.99 -5.83
CA VAL A 8 12.82 8.94 -6.25
C VAL A 8 12.22 10.32 -6.57
N LYS A 9 12.93 11.39 -6.22
CA LYS A 9 12.48 12.76 -6.54
C LYS A 9 12.95 13.17 -7.94
N GLN A 10 12.12 13.96 -8.64
CA GLN A 10 12.50 14.52 -9.95
C GLN A 10 13.80 15.33 -9.90
N LYS A 11 14.06 16.05 -8.79
CA LYS A 11 15.32 16.81 -8.59
C LYS A 11 16.54 15.89 -8.51
N GLU A 12 16.42 14.73 -7.88
CA GLU A 12 17.52 13.75 -7.80
C GLU A 12 17.85 13.19 -9.18
N ILE A 13 16.81 12.93 -10.00
CA ILE A 13 16.97 12.50 -11.39
C ILE A 13 17.61 13.61 -12.23
N ALA A 14 17.12 14.84 -12.11
CA ALA A 14 17.66 16.01 -12.82
C ALA A 14 19.14 16.20 -12.53
N ASN A 15 19.54 16.13 -11.26
CA ASN A 15 20.93 16.23 -10.84
C ASN A 15 21.79 15.05 -11.34
N ALA A 16 21.25 13.82 -11.29
CA ALA A 16 21.99 12.64 -11.72
C ALA A 16 22.22 12.57 -13.23
N VAL A 17 21.28 13.09 -14.02
CA VAL A 17 21.33 13.06 -15.49
C VAL A 17 21.88 14.37 -16.07
N GLY A 18 21.91 15.46 -15.30
CA GLY A 18 22.39 16.77 -15.74
C GLY A 18 21.42 17.52 -16.65
N ILE A 19 20.11 17.31 -16.48
CA ILE A 19 19.07 17.96 -17.30
C ILE A 19 18.11 18.77 -16.43
N SER A 20 17.36 19.69 -17.05
CA SER A 20 16.37 20.49 -16.33
C SER A 20 15.25 19.62 -15.73
N LYS A 21 14.70 20.08 -14.60
CA LYS A 21 13.59 19.40 -13.92
C LYS A 21 12.35 19.28 -14.79
N GLU A 22 12.07 20.28 -15.61
CA GLU A 22 10.97 20.29 -16.59
C GLU A 22 11.15 19.15 -17.60
N ARG A 23 12.35 19.01 -18.15
CA ARG A 23 12.63 17.94 -19.11
C ARG A 23 12.49 16.55 -18.48
N VAL A 24 12.91 16.41 -17.23
CA VAL A 24 12.65 15.18 -16.44
C VAL A 24 11.15 14.92 -16.31
N HIS A 25 10.35 15.93 -16.00
CA HIS A 25 8.90 15.78 -15.87
C HIS A 25 8.25 15.30 -17.17
N ASP A 26 8.63 15.88 -18.30
CA ASP A 26 8.10 15.50 -19.63
C ASP A 26 8.48 14.07 -20.00
N ILE A 27 9.72 13.67 -19.75
CA ILE A 27 10.17 12.30 -20.01
C ILE A 27 9.39 11.32 -19.14
N ILE A 28 9.22 11.62 -17.84
CA ILE A 28 8.48 10.75 -16.92
C ILE A 28 7.02 10.60 -17.34
N THR A 29 6.35 11.70 -17.66
CA THR A 29 4.90 11.71 -17.86
C THR A 29 4.52 11.34 -19.28
N THR A 30 5.18 11.92 -20.28
CA THR A 30 4.81 11.82 -21.70
C THR A 30 5.50 10.66 -22.39
N VAL A 31 6.82 10.52 -22.22
CA VAL A 31 7.59 9.47 -22.91
C VAL A 31 7.44 8.12 -22.22
N LEU A 32 7.51 8.11 -20.89
CA LEU A 32 7.45 6.88 -20.09
C LEU A 32 6.05 6.56 -19.56
N GLY A 33 5.10 7.49 -19.62
CA GLY A 33 3.72 7.27 -19.17
C GLY A 33 3.56 7.09 -17.65
N TYR A 34 4.53 7.52 -16.84
CA TYR A 34 4.44 7.41 -15.38
C TYR A 34 3.62 8.56 -14.77
N ARG A 35 2.81 8.22 -13.77
CA ARG A 35 2.08 9.19 -12.94
C ARG A 35 2.55 9.14 -11.49
N LYS A 36 2.52 10.28 -10.81
CA LYS A 36 2.77 10.34 -9.38
C LYS A 36 1.57 9.73 -8.63
N VAL A 37 1.85 8.79 -7.73
CA VAL A 37 0.85 8.17 -6.84
C VAL A 37 1.32 8.34 -5.41
N SER A 38 0.42 8.76 -4.52
CA SER A 38 0.71 8.83 -3.09
C SER A 38 0.82 7.41 -2.50
N ALA A 39 1.67 7.25 -1.49
CA ALA A 39 1.72 5.99 -0.76
C ALA A 39 0.43 5.80 0.04
N ARG A 40 -0.13 4.59 0.02
CA ARG A 40 -1.25 4.23 0.92
C ARG A 40 -0.73 4.19 2.35
N TRP A 41 -1.51 4.70 3.29
CA TRP A 41 -1.22 4.56 4.71
C TRP A 41 -1.44 3.10 5.13
N VAL A 42 -0.47 2.55 5.85
CA VAL A 42 -0.51 1.17 6.37
C VAL A 42 -0.35 1.26 7.88
N PRO A 43 -1.29 0.73 8.69
CA PRO A 43 -1.31 0.94 10.13
C PRO A 43 -0.08 0.46 10.90
N ARG A 44 0.58 -0.61 10.41
CA ARG A 44 1.70 -1.24 11.13
C ARG A 44 2.70 -1.87 10.17
N GLN A 45 3.98 -1.72 10.51
CA GLN A 45 5.07 -2.49 9.91
C GLN A 45 5.10 -3.89 10.53
N LEU A 46 4.89 -4.92 9.71
CA LEU A 46 4.84 -6.32 10.16
C LEU A 46 6.22 -6.95 10.13
N THR A 47 6.53 -7.77 11.14
CA THR A 47 7.71 -8.64 11.14
C THR A 47 7.52 -9.79 10.15
N VAL A 48 8.57 -10.58 9.90
CA VAL A 48 8.53 -11.71 8.97
C VAL A 48 7.57 -12.78 9.48
N GLU A 49 7.61 -13.07 10.78
CA GLU A 49 6.78 -14.06 11.47
C GLU A 49 5.30 -13.66 11.39
N MET A 50 4.99 -12.39 11.65
CA MET A 50 3.62 -11.88 11.54
C MET A 50 3.06 -11.99 10.12
N LYS A 51 3.91 -11.85 9.09
CA LYS A 51 3.48 -12.03 7.68
C LYS A 51 3.22 -13.49 7.38
N ALA A 52 4.07 -14.40 7.86
CA ALA A 52 3.88 -15.84 7.71
C ALA A 52 2.57 -16.29 8.36
N GLN A 53 2.35 -15.94 9.64
CA GLN A 53 1.12 -16.25 10.35
C GLN A 53 -0.14 -15.70 9.64
N ARG A 54 -0.08 -14.46 9.14
CA ARG A 54 -1.20 -13.89 8.36
C ARG A 54 -1.47 -14.65 7.08
N LYS A 55 -0.43 -15.06 6.36
CA LYS A 55 -0.57 -15.86 5.14
C LYS A 55 -1.23 -17.21 5.46
N ASP A 56 -0.75 -17.90 6.48
CA ASP A 56 -1.25 -19.21 6.89
C ASP A 56 -2.73 -19.16 7.30
N MET A 57 -3.09 -18.18 8.14
CA MET A 57 -4.49 -17.95 8.50
C MET A 57 -5.37 -17.64 7.28
N CYS A 58 -4.93 -16.78 6.37
CA CYS A 58 -5.69 -16.47 5.16
C CYS A 58 -5.86 -17.70 4.26
N THR A 59 -4.83 -18.55 4.13
CA THR A 59 -4.91 -19.79 3.37
C THR A 59 -5.92 -20.76 3.99
N GLN A 60 -5.87 -20.97 5.31
CA GLN A 60 -6.84 -21.81 6.02
C GLN A 60 -8.27 -21.29 5.86
N LEU A 61 -8.48 -19.97 6.01
CA LEU A 61 -9.79 -19.35 5.82
C LEU A 61 -10.29 -19.51 4.39
N LEU A 62 -9.41 -19.38 3.40
CA LEU A 62 -9.75 -19.57 1.99
C LEU A 62 -10.17 -21.03 1.73
N GLU A 63 -9.40 -22.01 2.20
CA GLU A 63 -9.73 -23.44 2.08
C GLU A 63 -11.09 -23.75 2.70
N LEU A 64 -11.33 -23.30 3.94
CA LEU A 64 -12.62 -23.45 4.60
C LEU A 64 -13.76 -22.82 3.81
N SER A 65 -13.55 -21.63 3.22
CA SER A 65 -14.57 -20.97 2.39
C SER A 65 -14.87 -21.71 1.08
N THR A 66 -13.88 -22.38 0.50
CA THR A 66 -14.08 -23.17 -0.73
C THR A 66 -14.83 -24.48 -0.45
N VAL A 67 -14.60 -25.09 0.72
CA VAL A 67 -15.29 -26.31 1.16
C VAL A 67 -16.73 -26.00 1.58
N PHE A 68 -16.95 -24.88 2.28
CA PHE A 68 -18.27 -24.41 2.70
C PHE A 68 -18.82 -23.39 1.69
N LYS A 69 -19.29 -23.85 0.53
CA LYS A 69 -19.92 -23.03 -0.53
C LYS A 69 -21.19 -22.24 -0.12
N LYS A 70 -21.60 -22.25 1.16
CA LYS A 70 -22.73 -21.46 1.67
C LYS A 70 -22.39 -20.86 3.03
N ALA A 71 -22.47 -19.53 3.09
CA ALA A 71 -22.50 -18.69 4.28
C ALA A 71 -21.21 -18.59 5.12
N PHE A 72 -20.08 -18.22 4.51
CA PHE A 72 -19.00 -17.59 5.27
C PHE A 72 -19.33 -16.11 5.52
N VAL A 73 -20.33 -15.84 6.37
CA VAL A 73 -20.40 -14.56 7.07
C VAL A 73 -19.70 -14.82 8.41
N PRO A 74 -18.45 -14.36 8.60
CA PRO A 74 -17.82 -14.49 9.90
C PRO A 74 -18.73 -13.80 10.91
N ARG A 75 -19.21 -14.55 11.92
CA ARG A 75 -19.98 -14.02 13.04
C ARG A 75 -19.17 -12.86 13.58
N SER A 76 -19.64 -11.62 13.40
CA SER A 76 -18.87 -10.42 13.68
C SER A 76 -18.39 -10.47 15.12
N SER A 77 -17.09 -10.64 15.32
CA SER A 77 -16.48 -10.42 16.63
C SER A 77 -16.82 -8.99 17.04
N PRO A 78 -17.20 -8.74 18.30
CA PRO A 78 -17.59 -7.40 18.74
C PRO A 78 -16.50 -6.39 18.37
N LEU A 79 -16.91 -5.30 17.71
CA LEU A 79 -16.00 -4.23 17.34
C LEU A 79 -15.44 -3.61 18.64
N PRO A 80 -14.13 -3.36 18.73
CA PRO A 80 -13.58 -2.61 19.84
C PRO A 80 -14.18 -1.18 19.84
N PRO A 81 -14.34 -0.55 21.01
CA PRO A 81 -14.85 0.81 21.10
C PRO A 81 -13.95 1.77 20.31
N ILE A 82 -14.56 2.58 19.44
CA ILE A 82 -13.87 3.64 18.70
C ILE A 82 -13.74 4.83 19.64
N PRO A 83 -12.53 5.37 19.89
CA PRO A 83 -12.37 6.55 20.75
C PRO A 83 -13.12 7.74 20.16
N SER A 84 -14.17 8.20 20.84
CA SER A 84 -14.85 9.46 20.51
C SER A 84 -13.94 10.62 20.91
N HIS A 85 -13.39 11.33 19.93
CA HIS A 85 -12.80 12.65 20.20
C HIS A 85 -13.95 13.63 20.41
N SER A 86 -14.31 13.89 21.67
CA SER A 86 -15.20 14.99 22.01
C SER A 86 -14.46 16.30 21.75
N TYR A 87 -14.76 16.95 20.63
CA TYR A 87 -14.40 18.34 20.44
C TYR A 87 -15.28 19.17 21.38
N THR A 88 -14.73 19.59 22.51
CA THR A 88 -15.34 20.66 23.32
C THR A 88 -15.03 21.97 22.59
N VAL A 89 -16.07 22.65 22.11
CA VAL A 89 -16.02 24.02 21.58
C VAL A 89 -15.87 24.98 22.75
#